data_AF-A0A9R0ZZW3-F1
#
_entry.id   AF-A0A9R0ZZW3-F1
#
_cell.length_a   1.000
_cell.length_b   1.000
_cell.length_c   1.000
_cell.angle_alpha   90.00
_cell.angle_beta   90.00
_cell.angle_gamma   90.00
#
_symmetry.space_group_name_H-M   'P 1'
#
loop_
_entity.id
_entity.type
_entity.pdbx_description
1 polymer ?
#
loop_
_entity_poly.entity_id
_entity_poly.type
_entity_poly.pdbx_seq_one_letter_code
_entity_poly.pdbx_strand_id
1 'polypeptide(L)'
;MERPFKKGETLREGTYLDIDAELRLVGDVKKELELQDGGCGDKTKRERKGMKELGLERSRHFGWSNTYVFTKAMGEMLLGQLHGAIPVVILRPSIITSILRDPLPGWMQGTRTIDTIIIGYAKQNLSCFLADLELTMDVIPGDMVANAMMVTMVAHSEEQGAEVMYHATSSLRNPAPYGVLYESGRRHFYENPRLSKDGQVIPTKEMHFFKTIASFHLYMLIKYKLPLEILHVVNLLLCGLFSQLYDDLTRKYKFVMHLVDVYGPFALFKGNLERLRLTMTKTSPEDDMFNFDPKTVDWNDYFYKIHIPGVLKYVLK
;
A
#
# COMPACT_ATOMS: atom_id res chain seq x y z
N MET A 1 14.30 -0.63 9.88
CA MET A 1 13.87 -1.84 10.66
C MET A 1 14.57 -3.05 10.06
N GLU A 2 15.80 -3.29 10.47
CA GLU A 2 16.69 -4.29 9.84
C GLU A 2 16.87 -5.55 10.69
N ARG A 3 16.36 -5.56 11.92
CA ARG A 3 16.41 -6.71 12.82
C ARG A 3 15.03 -7.30 13.08
N PRO A 4 14.95 -8.58 13.47
CA PRO A 4 13.75 -9.18 14.03
C PRO A 4 13.20 -8.38 15.20
N PHE A 5 11.87 -8.32 15.30
CA PHE A 5 11.19 -7.76 16.45
C PHE A 5 11.27 -8.74 17.62
N LYS A 6 11.76 -8.26 18.76
CA LYS A 6 11.76 -9.06 19.99
C LYS A 6 10.36 -9.12 20.60
N LYS A 7 10.14 -10.11 21.46
CA LYS A 7 8.89 -10.24 22.22
C LYS A 7 8.54 -8.94 22.94
N GLY A 8 7.37 -8.41 22.63
CA GLY A 8 6.81 -7.20 23.23
C GLY A 8 7.49 -5.90 22.83
N GLU A 9 8.41 -5.94 21.87
CA GLU A 9 9.06 -4.74 21.33
C GLU A 9 8.05 -3.87 20.57
N THR A 10 8.15 -2.55 20.73
CA THR A 10 7.26 -1.58 20.09
C THR A 10 8.07 -0.48 19.43
N LEU A 11 7.47 0.18 18.43
CA LEU A 11 8.10 1.34 17.79
C LEU A 11 8.01 2.61 18.64
N ARG A 12 7.00 2.68 19.51
CA ARG A 12 6.87 3.74 20.50
C ARG A 12 7.71 3.40 21.73
N GLU A 13 8.54 4.35 22.16
CA GLU A 13 9.32 4.21 23.38
C GLU A 13 8.43 4.15 24.62
N GLY A 14 8.81 3.32 25.60
CA GLY A 14 8.09 3.19 26.87
C GLY A 14 6.83 2.34 26.83
N THR A 15 6.50 1.70 25.70
CA THR A 15 5.39 0.73 25.61
C THR A 15 5.89 -0.71 25.53
N TYR A 16 5.05 -1.66 25.93
CA TYR A 16 5.30 -3.10 25.83
C TYR A 16 4.07 -3.79 25.24
N LEU A 17 4.26 -4.61 24.22
CA LEU A 17 3.18 -5.30 23.53
C LEU A 17 2.96 -6.72 24.10
N ASP A 18 1.89 -6.88 24.87
CA ASP A 18 1.39 -8.20 25.26
C ASP A 18 0.32 -8.65 24.25
N ILE A 19 0.68 -9.57 23.36
CA ILE A 19 -0.20 -10.08 22.29
C ILE A 19 -1.43 -10.78 22.89
N ASP A 20 -1.29 -11.49 24.01
CA ASP A 20 -2.42 -12.17 24.66
C ASP A 20 -3.39 -11.16 25.27
N ALA A 21 -2.87 -10.06 25.83
CA ALA A 21 -3.70 -8.96 26.30
C ALA A 21 -4.46 -8.27 25.15
N GLU A 22 -3.83 -8.07 24.00
CA GLU A 22 -4.50 -7.51 22.81
C GLU A 22 -5.62 -8.44 22.31
N LEU A 23 -5.41 -9.75 22.30
CA LEU A 23 -6.45 -10.71 21.90
C LEU A 23 -7.64 -10.71 22.88
N ARG A 24 -7.38 -10.61 24.19
CA ARG A 24 -8.44 -10.44 25.19
C ARG A 24 -9.23 -9.15 24.96
N LEU A 25 -8.53 -8.04 24.73
CA LEU A 25 -9.15 -6.74 24.44
C LEU A 25 -10.08 -6.81 23.22
N VAL A 26 -9.66 -7.45 22.14
CA VAL A 26 -10.51 -7.65 20.95
C VAL A 26 -11.77 -8.43 21.32
N GLY A 27 -11.65 -9.48 22.13
CA GLY A 27 -12.80 -10.26 22.60
C GLY A 27 -13.77 -9.45 23.45
N ASP A 28 -13.26 -8.61 24.35
CA ASP A 28 -14.08 -7.80 25.25
C ASP A 28 -14.81 -6.68 24.51
N VAL A 29 -14.11 -5.96 23.61
CA VAL A 29 -14.73 -4.92 22.77
C VAL A 29 -15.78 -5.52 21.85
N LYS A 30 -15.54 -6.73 21.30
CA LYS A 30 -16.54 -7.41 20.47
C LYS A 30 -17.81 -7.72 21.25
N LYS A 31 -17.71 -8.23 22.49
CA LYS A 31 -18.86 -8.47 23.37
C LYS A 31 -19.60 -7.17 23.69
N GLU A 32 -18.87 -6.09 23.98
CA GLU A 32 -19.47 -4.78 24.26
C GLU A 32 -20.28 -4.26 23.06
N LEU A 33 -19.73 -4.35 21.85
CA LEU A 33 -20.42 -3.95 20.63
C LEU A 33 -21.68 -4.80 20.34
N GLU A 34 -21.69 -6.06 20.77
CA GLU A 34 -22.87 -6.94 20.70
C GLU A 34 -23.96 -6.52 21.71
N LEU A 35 -23.57 -6.13 22.92
CA LEU A 35 -24.50 -5.70 23.98
C LEU A 35 -25.15 -4.34 23.71
N GLN A 36 -24.46 -3.45 22.99
CA GLN A 36 -24.97 -2.12 22.64
C GLN A 36 -25.99 -2.12 21.48
N ASP A 37 -26.35 -3.28 20.93
CA ASP A 37 -27.22 -3.37 19.76
C ASP A 37 -28.72 -3.41 20.10
N GLY A 38 -29.35 -2.23 20.09
CA GLY A 38 -30.80 -2.02 20.26
C GLY A 38 -31.67 -2.27 19.01
N GLY A 39 -31.28 -3.19 18.12
CA GLY A 39 -32.20 -3.82 17.15
C GLY A 39 -32.52 -3.08 15.83
N CYS A 40 -31.83 -2.01 15.43
CA CYS A 40 -32.18 -1.27 14.20
C CYS A 40 -31.00 -0.96 13.24
N GLY A 41 -29.83 -1.57 13.42
CA GLY A 41 -28.68 -1.39 12.53
C GLY A 41 -28.16 -2.71 11.95
N ASP A 42 -27.46 -2.65 10.83
CA ASP A 42 -26.67 -3.79 10.33
C ASP A 42 -25.53 -4.07 11.33
N LYS A 43 -25.77 -4.99 12.27
CA LYS A 43 -24.85 -5.44 13.33
C LYS A 43 -23.44 -5.62 12.79
N THR A 44 -23.32 -6.30 11.65
CA THR A 44 -22.05 -6.58 10.96
C THR A 44 -21.29 -5.31 10.60
N LYS A 45 -22.00 -4.26 10.17
CA LYS A 45 -21.40 -2.98 9.79
C LYS A 45 -20.87 -2.22 11.00
N ARG A 46 -21.59 -2.22 12.13
CA ARG A 46 -21.15 -1.56 13.36
C ARG A 46 -19.95 -2.29 13.97
N GLU A 47 -20.02 -3.61 14.07
CA GLU A 47 -18.90 -4.43 14.54
C GLU A 47 -17.66 -4.19 13.66
N ARG A 48 -17.81 -4.26 12.34
CA ARG A 48 -16.71 -4.01 11.40
C ARG A 48 -16.11 -2.60 11.55
N LYS A 49 -16.94 -1.59 11.83
CA LYS A 49 -16.46 -0.22 12.06
C LYS A 49 -15.68 -0.14 13.38
N GLY A 50 -16.25 -0.63 14.48
CA GLY A 50 -15.60 -0.64 15.79
C GLY A 50 -14.28 -1.40 15.78
N MET A 51 -14.23 -2.57 15.14
CA MET A 51 -12.99 -3.36 15.00
C MET A 51 -11.92 -2.63 14.17
N LYS A 52 -12.30 -1.88 13.13
CA LYS A 52 -11.36 -1.07 12.35
C LYS A 52 -10.79 0.09 13.17
N GLU A 53 -11.65 0.76 13.94
CA GLU A 53 -11.26 1.88 14.80
C GLU A 53 -10.33 1.40 15.91
N LEU A 54 -10.70 0.33 16.61
CA LEU A 54 -9.87 -0.32 17.63
C LEU A 54 -8.50 -0.68 17.05
N GLY A 55 -8.46 -1.41 15.93
CA GLY A 55 -7.19 -1.81 15.33
C GLY A 55 -6.29 -0.62 15.03
N LEU A 56 -6.83 0.45 14.45
CA LEU A 56 -6.06 1.67 14.12
C LEU A 56 -5.57 2.40 15.38
N GLU A 57 -6.39 2.44 16.42
CA GLU A 57 -6.00 2.97 17.72
C GLU A 57 -4.84 2.17 18.32
N ARG A 58 -4.96 0.84 18.35
CA ARG A 58 -3.90 -0.05 18.87
C ARG A 58 -2.62 0.06 18.08
N SER A 59 -2.68 0.08 16.73
CA SER A 59 -1.47 0.23 15.91
C SER A 59 -0.74 1.54 16.23
N ARG A 60 -1.48 2.66 16.31
CA ARG A 60 -0.92 3.97 16.66
C ARG A 60 -0.40 4.02 18.09
N HIS A 61 -1.10 3.39 19.03
CA HIS A 61 -0.70 3.33 20.44
C HIS A 61 0.73 2.79 20.58
N PHE A 62 1.08 1.75 19.83
CA PHE A 62 2.40 1.14 19.85
C PHE A 62 3.39 1.67 18.78
N GLY A 63 2.99 2.70 18.03
CA GLY A 63 3.86 3.41 17.07
C GLY A 63 3.86 2.89 15.64
N TRP A 64 3.00 1.93 15.28
CA TRP A 64 2.82 1.50 13.89
C TRP A 64 1.81 2.38 13.15
N SER A 65 2.11 2.67 11.89
CA SER A 65 1.33 3.57 11.04
C SER A 65 -0.05 3.01 10.66
N ASN A 66 -0.20 1.69 10.57
CA ASN A 66 -1.48 1.05 10.31
C ASN A 66 -1.56 -0.37 10.92
N THR A 67 -2.78 -0.91 10.90
CA THR A 67 -3.10 -2.24 11.44
C THR A 67 -2.38 -3.37 10.72
N TYR A 68 -2.19 -3.26 9.40
CA TYR A 68 -1.50 -4.28 8.62
C TYR A 68 -0.06 -4.48 9.10
N VAL A 69 0.75 -3.41 9.15
CA VAL A 69 2.14 -3.50 9.59
C VAL A 69 2.22 -3.94 11.06
N PHE A 70 1.29 -3.47 11.89
CA PHE A 70 1.19 -3.89 13.29
C PHE A 70 0.95 -5.41 13.42
N THR A 71 -0.03 -5.96 12.70
CA THR A 71 -0.31 -7.40 12.72
C THR A 71 0.84 -8.25 12.15
N LYS A 72 1.54 -7.75 11.12
CA LYS A 72 2.73 -8.43 10.59
C LYS A 72 3.88 -8.44 11.60
N ALA A 73 4.11 -7.34 12.32
CA ALA A 73 5.10 -7.29 13.38
C ALA A 73 4.78 -8.29 14.51
N MET A 74 3.51 -8.39 14.95
CA MET A 74 3.08 -9.41 15.91
C MET A 74 3.33 -10.84 15.40
N GLY A 75 3.03 -11.10 14.13
CA GLY A 75 3.28 -12.40 13.51
C GLY A 75 4.77 -12.78 13.53
N GLU A 76 5.65 -11.84 13.21
CA GLU A 76 7.10 -12.06 13.28
C GLU A 76 7.57 -12.31 14.73
N MET A 77 7.06 -11.57 15.72
CA MET A 77 7.39 -11.79 17.13
C MET A 77 6.96 -13.18 17.62
N LEU A 78 5.83 -13.69 17.13
CA LEU A 78 5.33 -15.03 17.44
C LEU A 78 6.19 -16.10 16.75
N LEU A 79 6.56 -15.90 15.48
CA LEU A 79 7.46 -16.82 14.77
C LEU A 79 8.82 -16.94 15.47
N GLY A 80 9.44 -15.82 15.85
CA GLY A 80 10.70 -15.83 16.60
C GLY A 80 10.60 -16.47 18.00
N GLN A 81 9.39 -16.61 18.56
CA GLN A 81 9.19 -17.31 19.83
C GLN A 81 8.87 -18.80 19.67
N LEU A 82 8.17 -19.16 18.59
CA LEU A 82 7.51 -20.46 18.46
C LEU A 82 8.20 -21.40 17.46
N HIS A 83 9.20 -20.92 16.69
CA HIS A 83 9.81 -21.72 15.64
C HIS A 83 10.59 -22.95 16.16
N GLY A 84 11.12 -22.91 17.39
CA GLY A 84 11.83 -24.03 17.98
C GLY A 84 13.02 -24.47 17.13
N ALA A 85 13.03 -25.76 16.73
CA ALA A 85 14.07 -26.32 15.86
C ALA A 85 13.84 -26.06 14.37
N ILE A 86 12.65 -25.59 13.97
CA ILE A 86 12.29 -25.35 12.57
C ILE A 86 13.02 -24.09 12.09
N PRO A 87 13.78 -24.16 10.98
CA PRO A 87 14.34 -22.97 10.35
C PRO A 87 13.24 -22.05 9.84
N VAL A 88 13.36 -20.76 10.14
CA VAL A 88 12.40 -19.75 9.71
C VAL A 88 13.13 -18.67 8.93
N VAL A 89 12.64 -18.45 7.71
CA VAL A 89 13.03 -17.31 6.87
C VAL A 89 11.88 -16.31 6.85
N ILE A 90 12.16 -15.08 7.30
CA ILE A 90 11.24 -13.95 7.22
C ILE A 90 11.64 -13.08 6.02
N LEU A 91 10.87 -13.18 4.93
CA LEU A 91 11.02 -12.30 3.78
C LEU A 91 10.08 -11.09 3.89
N ARG A 92 10.65 -9.88 3.91
CA ARG A 92 9.96 -8.58 3.96
C ARG A 92 10.02 -7.90 2.59
N PRO A 93 9.04 -8.12 1.70
CA PRO A 93 9.01 -7.40 0.43
C PRO A 93 8.58 -5.94 0.63
N SER A 94 9.04 -5.08 -0.28
CA SER A 94 8.46 -3.75 -0.46
C SER A 94 7.12 -3.82 -1.21
N ILE A 95 6.65 -2.72 -1.81
CA ILE A 95 5.37 -2.71 -2.51
C ILE A 95 5.45 -3.64 -3.71
N ILE A 96 4.77 -4.78 -3.61
CA ILE A 96 4.74 -5.76 -4.69
C ILE A 96 3.91 -5.21 -5.86
N THR A 97 4.49 -5.14 -7.05
CA THR A 97 3.80 -4.71 -8.29
C THR A 97 3.35 -5.93 -9.10
N SER A 98 3.03 -5.76 -10.38
CA SER A 98 2.71 -6.91 -11.25
C SER A 98 3.93 -7.78 -11.51
N ILE A 99 3.71 -8.98 -12.03
CA ILE A 99 4.78 -9.85 -12.50
C ILE A 99 5.55 -9.19 -13.65
N LEU A 100 6.88 -9.27 -13.63
CA LEU A 100 7.76 -8.77 -14.69
C LEU A 100 7.86 -9.76 -15.86
N ARG A 101 8.14 -11.04 -15.58
CA ARG A 101 8.37 -12.09 -16.58
C ARG A 101 7.44 -13.28 -16.42
N ASP A 102 7.63 -14.10 -15.40
CA ASP A 102 7.02 -15.43 -15.32
C ASP A 102 5.92 -15.53 -14.24
N PRO A 103 4.82 -16.27 -14.49
CA PRO A 103 4.47 -16.95 -15.74
C PRO A 103 3.74 -16.06 -16.75
N LEU A 104 3.34 -14.85 -16.34
CA LEU A 104 2.52 -13.95 -17.16
C LEU A 104 2.85 -12.48 -16.88
N PRO A 105 3.57 -11.78 -17.78
CA PRO A 105 3.91 -10.37 -17.59
C PRO A 105 2.67 -9.50 -17.36
N GLY A 106 2.76 -8.61 -16.39
CA GLY A 106 1.68 -7.68 -16.05
C GLY A 106 0.56 -8.33 -15.21
N TRP A 107 0.60 -9.65 -14.97
CA TRP A 107 -0.38 -10.28 -14.10
C TRP A 107 -0.24 -9.81 -12.65
N MET A 108 -1.38 -9.66 -11.98
CA MET A 108 -1.45 -9.32 -10.58
C MET A 108 -2.79 -9.75 -9.97
N GLN A 109 -2.76 -10.05 -8.67
CA GLN A 109 -3.95 -10.38 -7.90
C GLN A 109 -4.36 -9.20 -7.01
N GLY A 110 -5.59 -8.72 -7.21
CA GLY A 110 -6.18 -7.64 -6.43
C GLY A 110 -5.66 -6.25 -6.81
N THR A 111 -6.23 -5.24 -6.14
CA THR A 111 -5.86 -3.83 -6.32
C THR A 111 -5.01 -3.36 -5.15
N ARG A 112 -3.86 -2.77 -5.44
CA ARG A 112 -2.98 -2.11 -4.47
C ARG A 112 -3.12 -0.58 -4.58
N THR A 113 -2.48 0.15 -3.67
CA THR A 113 -2.58 1.62 -3.65
C THR A 113 -2.03 2.24 -4.94
N ILE A 114 -0.86 1.78 -5.40
CA ILE A 114 -0.26 2.23 -6.66
C ILE A 114 -1.21 2.02 -7.85
N ASP A 115 -1.87 0.86 -7.92
CA ASP A 115 -2.85 0.54 -8.96
C ASP A 115 -4.08 1.46 -8.90
N THR A 116 -4.52 1.81 -7.68
CA THR A 116 -5.65 2.73 -7.48
C THR A 116 -5.31 4.13 -7.99
N ILE A 117 -4.07 4.58 -7.81
CA ILE A 117 -3.58 5.86 -8.34
C ILE A 117 -3.55 5.79 -9.88
N ILE A 118 -3.00 4.70 -10.45
CA ILE A 118 -2.96 4.48 -11.90
C ILE A 118 -4.38 4.47 -12.48
N ILE A 119 -5.34 3.79 -11.85
CA ILE A 119 -6.75 3.76 -12.27
C ILE A 119 -7.41 5.13 -12.15
N GLY A 120 -7.16 5.84 -11.04
CA GLY A 120 -7.67 7.19 -10.83
C GLY A 120 -7.19 8.15 -11.92
N TYR A 121 -5.92 8.04 -12.29
CA TYR A 121 -5.32 8.79 -13.39
C TYR A 121 -5.87 8.33 -14.76
N ALA A 122 -5.97 7.02 -15.01
CA ALA A 122 -6.54 6.48 -16.25
C ALA A 122 -7.96 7.00 -16.51
N LYS A 123 -8.79 7.05 -15.47
CA LYS A 123 -10.16 7.59 -15.50
C LYS A 123 -10.22 9.12 -15.48
N GLN A 124 -9.09 9.81 -15.32
CA GLN A 124 -9.01 11.27 -15.13
C GLN A 124 -9.85 11.78 -13.95
N ASN A 125 -10.04 10.92 -12.94
CA ASN A 125 -10.73 11.25 -11.70
C ASN A 125 -9.77 11.78 -10.62
N LEU A 126 -8.46 11.78 -10.91
CA LEU A 126 -7.42 12.24 -10.02
C LEU A 126 -6.66 13.40 -10.69
N SER A 127 -6.94 14.62 -10.26
CA SER A 127 -6.28 15.84 -10.79
C SER A 127 -5.04 16.26 -9.99
N CYS A 128 -4.89 15.74 -8.78
CA CYS A 128 -3.72 16.00 -7.94
C CYS A 128 -3.41 14.84 -7.01
N PHE A 129 -2.14 14.75 -6.58
CA PHE A 129 -1.71 13.72 -5.64
C PHE A 129 -0.61 14.22 -4.68
N LEU A 130 -0.57 13.65 -3.48
CA LEU A 130 0.51 13.87 -2.53
C LEU A 130 1.66 12.90 -2.87
N ALA A 131 2.64 13.40 -3.62
CA ALA A 131 3.90 12.71 -3.86
C ALA A 131 4.98 13.72 -4.24
N ASP A 132 6.23 13.40 -3.91
CA ASP A 132 7.39 14.07 -4.45
C ASP A 132 8.01 13.16 -5.52
N LEU A 133 8.00 13.62 -6.77
CA LEU A 133 8.39 12.83 -7.94
C LEU A 133 9.85 12.37 -7.91
N GLU A 134 10.68 13.04 -7.12
CA GLU A 134 12.09 12.70 -6.90
C GLU A 134 12.27 11.60 -5.85
N LEU A 135 11.25 11.33 -5.02
CA LEU A 135 11.33 10.27 -4.03
C LEU A 135 11.25 8.90 -4.69
N THR A 136 12.02 7.97 -4.12
CA THR A 136 12.02 6.58 -4.51
C THR A 136 10.77 5.90 -3.96
N MET A 137 10.02 5.29 -4.86
CA MET A 137 8.93 4.39 -4.55
C MET A 137 9.54 2.99 -4.37
N ASP A 138 9.51 2.46 -3.15
CA ASP A 138 10.07 1.14 -2.89
C ASP A 138 9.12 0.06 -3.40
N VAL A 139 9.38 -0.44 -4.62
CA VAL A 139 8.58 -1.47 -5.30
C VAL A 139 9.43 -2.66 -5.72
N ILE A 140 8.79 -3.82 -5.86
CA ILE A 140 9.44 -5.04 -6.35
C ILE A 140 8.45 -5.86 -7.21
N PRO A 141 8.83 -6.35 -8.39
CA PRO A 141 7.97 -7.26 -9.16
C PRO A 141 7.62 -8.54 -8.40
N GLY A 142 6.40 -9.05 -8.60
CA GLY A 142 5.89 -10.19 -7.83
C GLY A 142 6.65 -11.49 -8.05
N ASP A 143 7.11 -11.73 -9.28
CA ASP A 143 7.94 -12.88 -9.64
C ASP A 143 9.32 -12.84 -8.98
N MET A 144 9.94 -11.66 -8.83
CA MET A 144 11.19 -11.54 -8.08
C MET A 144 11.02 -11.90 -6.60
N VAL A 145 9.87 -11.57 -5.99
CA VAL A 145 9.57 -11.98 -4.62
C VAL A 145 9.39 -13.49 -4.53
N ALA A 146 8.64 -14.10 -5.44
CA ALA A 146 8.47 -15.55 -5.48
C ALA A 146 9.81 -16.28 -5.67
N ASN A 147 10.65 -15.78 -6.57
CA ASN A 147 12.00 -16.31 -6.81
C ASN A 147 12.86 -16.21 -5.55
N ALA A 148 12.87 -15.06 -4.88
CA ALA A 148 13.60 -14.89 -3.62
C ALA A 148 13.09 -15.86 -2.53
N MET A 149 11.78 -16.08 -2.43
CA MET A 149 11.21 -17.05 -1.48
C MET A 149 11.71 -18.47 -1.75
N MET A 150 11.67 -18.92 -3.02
CA MET A 150 12.13 -20.27 -3.38
C MET A 150 13.63 -20.44 -3.11
N VAL A 151 14.45 -19.47 -3.50
CA VAL A 151 15.91 -19.51 -3.32
C VAL A 151 16.28 -19.51 -1.84
N THR A 152 15.65 -18.65 -1.04
CA THR A 152 15.93 -18.61 0.41
C THR A 152 15.45 -19.87 1.13
N MET A 153 14.33 -20.46 0.72
CA MET A 153 13.87 -21.74 1.26
C MET A 153 14.90 -22.85 1.03
N VAL A 154 15.47 -22.96 -0.17
CA VAL A 154 16.51 -23.95 -0.49
C VAL A 154 17.79 -23.64 0.29
N ALA A 155 18.22 -22.38 0.32
CA ALA A 155 19.47 -21.96 0.98
C ALA A 155 19.51 -22.27 2.49
N HIS A 156 18.36 -22.23 3.16
CA HIS A 156 18.23 -22.46 4.61
C HIS A 156 17.60 -23.81 4.96
N SER A 157 17.42 -24.71 3.99
CA SER A 157 16.71 -25.99 4.18
C SER A 157 17.40 -26.94 5.17
N GLU A 158 18.73 -26.91 5.23
CA GLU A 158 19.56 -27.79 6.08
C GLU A 158 20.00 -27.12 7.40
N GLU A 159 19.63 -25.85 7.62
CA GLU A 159 19.93 -25.19 8.89
C GLU A 159 19.06 -25.77 10.01
N GLN A 160 19.47 -25.57 11.27
CA GLN A 160 18.68 -26.00 12.43
C GLN A 160 18.44 -24.80 13.35
N GLY A 161 17.17 -24.53 13.64
CA GLY A 161 16.77 -23.44 14.55
C GLY A 161 17.21 -22.04 14.10
N ALA A 162 17.57 -21.85 12.84
CA ALA A 162 17.96 -20.55 12.31
C ALA A 162 16.73 -19.65 12.13
N GLU A 163 16.87 -18.37 12.52
CA GLU A 163 15.92 -17.31 12.19
C GLU A 163 16.65 -16.29 11.30
N VAL A 164 16.29 -16.25 10.02
CA VAL A 164 16.95 -15.41 9.02
C VAL A 164 15.96 -14.43 8.42
N MET A 165 16.39 -13.18 8.24
CA MET A 165 15.56 -12.11 7.70
C MET A 165 16.15 -11.55 6.40
N TYR A 166 15.30 -11.42 5.39
CA TYR A 166 15.61 -10.79 4.12
C TYR A 166 14.59 -9.71 3.77
N HIS A 167 15.02 -8.66 3.09
CA HIS A 167 14.15 -7.64 2.51
C HIS A 167 14.20 -7.71 0.97
N ALA A 168 13.06 -7.97 0.33
CA ALA A 168 12.96 -7.94 -1.12
C ALA A 168 12.55 -6.53 -1.58
N THR A 169 13.55 -5.68 -1.82
CA THR A 169 13.35 -4.23 -2.10
C THR A 169 14.19 -3.78 -3.28
N SER A 170 13.75 -2.75 -4.00
CA SER A 170 14.54 -2.15 -5.09
C SER A 170 15.31 -0.91 -4.68
N SER A 171 14.85 -0.18 -3.66
CA SER A 171 15.28 1.20 -3.38
C SER A 171 16.79 1.42 -3.26
N LEU A 172 17.52 0.45 -2.70
CA LEU A 172 18.97 0.57 -2.53
C LEU A 172 19.76 0.20 -3.81
N ARG A 173 19.27 -0.78 -4.58
CA ARG A 173 20.03 -1.38 -5.69
C ARG A 173 19.64 -0.85 -7.07
N ASN A 174 18.37 -0.49 -7.23
CA ASN A 174 17.80 0.04 -8.45
C ASN A 174 16.57 0.91 -8.08
N PRO A 175 16.78 2.12 -7.53
CA PRO A 175 15.69 2.98 -7.08
C PRO A 175 14.72 3.31 -8.22
N ALA A 176 13.42 3.29 -7.92
CA ALA A 176 12.35 3.67 -8.84
C ALA A 176 11.71 5.00 -8.39
N PRO A 177 12.11 6.16 -8.93
CA PRO A 177 11.46 7.43 -8.60
C PRO A 177 9.98 7.46 -9.00
N TYR A 178 9.14 8.12 -8.22
CA TYR A 178 7.72 8.36 -8.56
C TYR A 178 7.56 9.04 -9.94
N GLY A 179 8.51 9.89 -10.33
CA GLY A 179 8.54 10.52 -11.65
C GLY A 179 8.57 9.53 -12.81
N VAL A 180 9.25 8.38 -12.66
CA VAL A 180 9.30 7.35 -13.72
C VAL A 180 7.91 6.76 -13.93
N LEU A 181 7.20 6.40 -12.85
CA LEU A 181 5.83 5.90 -12.94
C LEU A 181 4.89 6.92 -13.59
N TYR A 182 4.97 8.19 -13.16
CA TYR A 182 4.13 9.26 -13.69
C TYR A 182 4.37 9.47 -15.19
N GLU A 183 5.62 9.58 -15.62
CA GLU A 183 5.96 9.79 -17.02
C GLU A 183 5.62 8.58 -17.89
N SER A 184 5.87 7.36 -17.41
CA SER A 184 5.45 6.13 -18.09
C SER A 184 3.93 6.08 -18.25
N GLY A 185 3.16 6.47 -17.23
CA GLY A 185 1.71 6.55 -17.31
C GLY A 185 1.21 7.64 -18.24
N ARG A 186 1.75 8.85 -18.13
CA ARG A 186 1.43 9.97 -19.02
C ARG A 186 1.68 9.57 -20.47
N ARG A 187 2.86 9.04 -20.78
CA ARG A 187 3.22 8.53 -22.10
C ARG A 187 2.26 7.44 -22.59
N HIS A 188 2.04 6.40 -21.79
CA HIS A 188 1.14 5.30 -22.14
C HIS A 188 -0.24 5.81 -22.53
N PHE A 189 -0.79 6.74 -21.73
CA PHE A 189 -2.13 7.27 -21.90
C PHE A 189 -2.27 8.33 -23.01
N TYR A 190 -1.18 8.97 -23.43
CA TYR A 190 -1.16 9.80 -24.64
C TYR A 190 -1.10 8.95 -25.91
N GLU A 191 -0.26 7.92 -25.92
CA GLU A 191 -0.09 7.03 -27.08
C GLU A 191 -1.25 6.03 -27.24
N ASN A 192 -1.94 5.71 -26.14
CA ASN A 192 -3.13 4.85 -26.11
C ASN A 192 -4.32 5.62 -25.49
N PRO A 193 -4.99 6.50 -26.26
CA PRO A 193 -6.14 7.25 -25.78
C PRO A 193 -7.27 6.32 -25.37
N ARG A 194 -7.86 6.58 -24.21
CA ARG A 194 -8.97 5.79 -23.68
C ARG A 194 -10.29 6.34 -24.20
N LEU A 195 -11.29 5.47 -24.33
CA LEU A 195 -12.65 5.88 -24.66
C LEU A 195 -13.52 5.88 -23.41
N SER A 196 -14.39 6.87 -23.31
CA SER A 196 -15.48 6.91 -22.34
C SER A 196 -16.56 5.89 -22.72
N LYS A 197 -17.54 5.69 -21.82
CA LYS A 197 -18.71 4.84 -22.11
C LYS A 197 -19.50 5.31 -23.33
N ASP A 198 -19.45 6.60 -23.63
CA ASP A 198 -20.15 7.24 -24.74
C ASP A 198 -19.28 7.29 -26.03
N GLY A 199 -18.15 6.59 -26.05
CA GLY A 199 -17.25 6.51 -27.21
C GLY A 199 -16.36 7.74 -27.42
N GLN A 200 -16.44 8.76 -26.56
CA GLN A 200 -15.57 9.94 -26.65
C GLN A 200 -14.18 9.67 -26.08
N VAL A 201 -13.15 10.25 -26.70
CA VAL A 201 -11.77 10.18 -26.22
C VAL A 201 -11.65 10.91 -24.87
N ILE A 202 -11.10 10.22 -23.87
CA ILE A 202 -10.75 10.80 -22.58
C ILE A 202 -9.39 11.49 -22.71
N PRO A 203 -9.30 12.83 -22.62
CA PRO A 203 -8.03 13.53 -22.74
C PRO A 203 -7.14 13.23 -21.55
N THR A 204 -5.87 12.92 -21.81
CA THR A 204 -4.84 12.79 -20.77
C THR A 204 -4.44 14.18 -20.30
N LYS A 205 -4.76 14.53 -19.06
CA LYS A 205 -4.36 15.79 -18.42
C LYS A 205 -3.15 15.57 -17.52
N GLU A 206 -2.40 16.63 -17.28
CA GLU A 206 -1.33 16.62 -16.28
C GLU A 206 -1.91 16.55 -14.87
N MET A 207 -1.17 15.88 -13.98
CA MET A 207 -1.52 15.79 -12.57
C MET A 207 -0.65 16.73 -11.75
N HIS A 208 -1.27 17.46 -10.82
CA HIS A 208 -0.52 18.32 -9.90
C HIS A 208 -0.01 17.54 -8.69
N PHE A 209 1.26 17.69 -8.37
CA PHE A 209 1.89 16.99 -7.25
C PHE A 209 2.19 17.94 -6.09
N PHE A 210 1.84 17.51 -4.88
CA PHE A 210 2.17 18.21 -3.64
C PHE A 210 3.27 17.45 -2.91
N LYS A 211 4.41 18.12 -2.67
CA LYS A 211 5.56 17.52 -1.96
C LYS A 211 5.36 17.42 -0.45
N THR A 212 4.39 18.13 0.13
CA THR A 212 4.15 18.16 1.58
C THR A 212 2.68 17.97 1.92
N ILE A 213 2.43 17.28 3.03
CA ILE A 213 1.07 17.08 3.58
C ILE A 213 0.39 18.44 3.80
N ALA A 214 1.07 19.41 4.41
CA ALA A 214 0.51 20.74 4.66
C ALA A 214 0.03 21.46 3.40
N SER A 215 0.82 21.47 2.32
CA SER A 215 0.44 22.11 1.06
C SER A 215 -0.75 21.40 0.39
N PHE A 216 -0.77 20.06 0.45
CA PHE A 216 -1.90 19.27 -0.03
C PHE A 216 -3.18 19.58 0.76
N HIS A 217 -3.13 19.60 2.09
CA HIS A 217 -4.31 19.93 2.91
C HIS A 217 -4.82 21.34 2.66
N LEU A 218 -3.92 22.33 2.50
CA LEU A 218 -4.30 23.70 2.19
C LEU A 218 -5.01 23.78 0.84
N TYR A 219 -4.48 23.11 -0.19
CA TYR A 219 -5.14 23.02 -1.49
C TYR A 219 -6.51 22.33 -1.39
N MET A 220 -6.59 21.20 -0.69
CA MET A 220 -7.85 20.47 -0.50
C MET A 220 -8.90 21.29 0.24
N LEU A 221 -8.47 22.09 1.22
CA LEU A 221 -9.32 23.01 1.96
C LEU A 221 -9.93 24.06 1.02
N ILE A 222 -9.09 24.77 0.26
CA ILE A 222 -9.51 25.89 -0.58
C ILE A 222 -10.32 25.39 -1.79
N LYS A 223 -9.82 24.36 -2.48
CA LYS A 223 -10.39 23.92 -3.77
C LYS A 223 -11.64 23.07 -3.62
N TYR A 224 -11.76 22.29 -2.55
CA TYR A 224 -12.84 21.32 -2.39
C TYR A 224 -13.66 21.54 -1.13
N LYS A 225 -13.05 21.68 0.06
CA LYS A 225 -13.80 21.78 1.31
C LYS A 225 -14.63 23.06 1.39
N LEU A 226 -14.04 24.23 1.13
CA LEU A 226 -14.78 25.50 1.19
C LEU A 226 -15.97 25.52 0.21
N PRO A 227 -15.82 25.19 -1.09
CA PRO A 227 -16.97 25.07 -1.99
C PRO A 227 -18.01 24.04 -1.56
N LEU A 228 -17.59 22.94 -0.93
CA LEU A 228 -18.49 21.91 -0.43
C LEU A 228 -19.34 22.40 0.74
N GLU A 229 -18.77 23.18 1.67
CA GLU A 229 -19.51 23.82 2.76
C GLU A 229 -20.48 24.89 2.23
N ILE A 230 -20.07 25.67 1.21
CA ILE A 230 -20.98 26.60 0.53
C ILE A 230 -22.16 25.83 -0.10
N LEU A 231 -21.87 24.73 -0.80
CA LEU A 231 -22.90 23.87 -1.39
C LEU A 231 -23.82 23.28 -0.32
N HIS A 232 -23.30 22.94 0.87
CA HIS A 232 -24.12 22.49 1.99
C HIS A 232 -25.15 23.54 2.40
N VAL A 233 -24.71 24.79 2.60
CA VAL A 233 -25.58 25.90 2.97
C VAL A 233 -26.62 26.17 1.88
N VAL A 234 -26.20 26.22 0.61
CA VAL A 234 -27.12 26.39 -0.53
C VAL A 234 -28.13 25.24 -0.60
N ASN A 235 -27.71 24.00 -0.36
CA ASN A 235 -28.60 22.85 -0.33
C ASN A 235 -29.65 22.97 0.77
N LEU A 236 -29.27 23.42 1.97
CA LEU A 236 -30.20 23.67 3.08
C LEU A 236 -31.20 24.79 2.74
N LEU A 237 -30.73 25.90 2.17
CA LEU A 237 -31.58 27.03 1.75
C LEU A 237 -32.56 26.65 0.64
N LEU A 238 -32.17 25.72 -0.25
CA LEU A 238 -33.00 25.23 -1.36
C LEU A 238 -33.71 23.90 -1.02
N CYS A 239 -33.98 23.67 0.27
CA CYS A 239 -34.78 22.53 0.74
C CYS A 239 -34.31 21.16 0.23
N GLY A 240 -33.00 20.98 0.07
CA GLY A 240 -32.40 19.70 -0.30
C GLY A 240 -32.26 19.44 -1.80
N LEU A 241 -32.46 20.45 -2.67
CA LEU A 241 -32.38 20.31 -4.14
C LEU A 241 -31.07 19.68 -4.64
N PHE A 242 -29.96 19.91 -3.95
CA PHE A 242 -28.61 19.44 -4.30
C PHE A 242 -28.11 18.30 -3.40
N SER A 243 -28.98 17.65 -2.62
CA SER A 243 -28.55 16.70 -1.59
C SER A 243 -27.73 15.55 -2.17
N GLN A 244 -28.15 14.98 -3.31
CA GLN A 244 -27.41 13.90 -3.97
C GLN A 244 -26.01 14.33 -4.41
N LEU A 245 -25.89 15.52 -5.01
CA LEU A 245 -24.60 16.06 -5.45
C LEU A 245 -23.68 16.34 -4.25
N TYR A 246 -24.22 16.95 -3.19
CA TYR A 246 -23.49 17.22 -1.96
C TYR A 246 -22.97 15.92 -1.31
N ASP A 247 -23.83 14.91 -1.19
CA ASP A 247 -23.46 13.62 -0.59
C ASP A 247 -22.36 12.90 -1.39
N ASP A 248 -22.46 12.93 -2.72
CA ASP A 248 -21.47 12.33 -3.61
C ASP A 248 -20.11 13.03 -3.53
N LEU A 249 -20.09 14.36 -3.58
CA LEU A 249 -18.87 15.15 -3.45
C LEU A 249 -18.24 14.99 -2.07
N THR A 250 -19.05 15.00 -1.01
CA THR A 250 -18.61 14.76 0.38
C THR A 250 -17.99 13.38 0.53
N ARG A 251 -18.60 12.34 -0.06
CA ARG A 251 -18.07 10.98 -0.04
C ARG A 251 -16.72 10.89 -0.75
N LYS A 252 -16.60 11.51 -1.94
CA LYS A 252 -15.34 11.56 -2.70
C LYS A 252 -14.25 12.31 -1.92
N TYR A 253 -14.57 13.47 -1.34
CA TYR A 253 -13.64 14.24 -0.51
C TYR A 253 -13.14 13.42 0.68
N LYS A 254 -14.05 12.85 1.48
CA LYS A 254 -13.69 12.00 2.63
C LYS A 254 -12.83 10.81 2.23
N PHE A 255 -13.12 10.18 1.10
CA PHE A 255 -12.32 9.08 0.57
C PHE A 255 -10.89 9.52 0.24
N VAL A 256 -10.72 10.62 -0.49
CA VAL A 256 -9.38 11.15 -0.83
C VAL A 256 -8.60 11.55 0.42
N MET A 257 -9.23 12.24 1.37
CA MET A 257 -8.57 12.60 2.63
C MET A 257 -8.14 11.37 3.42
N HIS A 258 -9.00 10.35 3.51
CA HIS A 258 -8.66 9.10 4.18
C HIS A 258 -7.49 8.37 3.52
N LEU A 259 -7.42 8.34 2.18
CA LEU A 259 -6.26 7.78 1.49
C LEU A 259 -4.97 8.54 1.87
N VAL A 260 -5.01 9.87 1.90
CA VAL A 260 -3.83 10.66 2.27
C VAL A 260 -3.43 10.47 3.72
N ASP A 261 -4.38 10.34 4.65
CA ASP A 261 -4.06 10.09 6.07
C ASP A 261 -3.42 8.71 6.27
N VAL A 262 -3.86 7.69 5.53
CA VAL A 262 -3.34 6.31 5.63
C VAL A 262 -1.99 6.19 4.91
N TYR A 263 -1.83 6.82 3.75
CA TYR A 263 -0.70 6.60 2.86
C TYR A 263 0.32 7.74 2.85
N GLY A 264 -0.02 8.94 3.29
CA GLY A 264 0.89 10.09 3.36
C GLY A 264 2.21 9.80 4.07
N PRO A 265 2.21 9.11 5.23
CA PRO A 265 3.43 8.71 5.90
C PRO A 265 4.32 7.77 5.08
N PHE A 266 3.75 6.99 4.16
CA PHE A 266 4.48 6.07 3.27
C PHE A 266 4.92 6.74 1.97
N ALA A 267 4.08 7.61 1.39
CA ALA A 267 4.35 8.31 0.13
C ALA A 267 5.50 9.33 0.25
N LEU A 268 5.74 9.83 1.46
CA LEU A 268 6.83 10.76 1.77
C LEU A 268 7.93 10.12 2.63
N PHE A 269 7.90 8.80 2.81
CA PHE A 269 8.86 8.10 3.65
C PHE A 269 10.25 8.14 3.03
N LYS A 270 11.17 8.90 3.66
CA LYS A 270 12.61 8.85 3.38
C LYS A 270 13.24 7.82 4.30
N GLY A 271 13.02 6.55 3.99
CA GLY A 271 13.65 5.45 4.71
C GLY A 271 15.10 5.26 4.29
N ASN A 272 16.02 5.23 5.25
CA ASN A 272 17.31 4.60 5.03
C ASN A 272 17.10 3.08 5.05
N LEU A 273 17.29 2.42 3.90
CA LEU A 273 17.04 1.00 3.69
C LEU A 273 18.36 0.26 3.45
N GLU A 274 19.38 0.59 4.25
CA GLU A 274 20.66 -0.10 4.24
C GLU A 274 20.64 -1.36 5.11
N ARG A 275 20.23 -2.48 4.50
CA ARG A 275 21.06 -3.69 4.44
C ARG A 275 20.27 -4.78 3.75
N LEU A 276 20.59 -5.00 2.49
CA LEU A 276 20.53 -6.37 1.98
C LEU A 276 21.91 -6.81 1.53
N ARG A 277 22.52 -7.63 2.39
CA ARG A 277 23.46 -8.63 1.93
C ARG A 277 22.66 -9.73 1.24
N LEU A 278 22.98 -9.99 -0.01
CA LEU A 278 23.03 -11.35 -0.53
C LEU A 278 24.38 -11.51 -1.24
N THR A 279 25.28 -12.21 -0.56
CA THR A 279 26.42 -12.87 -1.17
C THR A 279 25.88 -14.08 -1.92
N MET A 280 25.30 -13.87 -3.09
CA MET A 280 25.15 -14.94 -4.07
C MET A 280 25.98 -14.51 -5.28
N THR A 281 27.24 -14.92 -5.27
CA THR A 281 28.02 -15.04 -6.50
C THR A 281 27.28 -16.02 -7.39
N LYS A 282 26.80 -15.54 -8.54
CA LYS A 282 26.28 -16.37 -9.63
C LYS A 282 27.21 -17.56 -9.81
N THR A 283 26.74 -18.77 -9.50
CA THR A 283 27.56 -19.98 -9.60
C THR A 283 26.95 -21.02 -10.52
N SER A 284 25.71 -20.85 -11.00
CA SER A 284 25.10 -21.82 -11.91
C SER A 284 24.23 -21.18 -13.02
N PRO A 285 24.03 -21.86 -14.16
CA PRO A 285 23.06 -21.47 -15.19
C PRO A 285 21.59 -21.52 -14.71
N GLU A 286 21.29 -22.25 -13.62
CA GLU A 286 19.96 -22.30 -13.00
C GLU A 286 19.62 -20.98 -12.25
N ASP A 287 20.64 -20.16 -11.95
CA ASP A 287 20.49 -18.87 -11.27
C ASP A 287 19.73 -17.83 -12.13
N ASP A 288 19.71 -17.98 -13.46
CA ASP A 288 18.96 -17.10 -14.34
C ASP A 288 17.44 -17.40 -14.32
N MET A 289 17.04 -18.62 -13.94
CA MET A 289 15.63 -19.03 -13.84
C MET A 289 14.93 -18.37 -12.64
N PHE A 290 15.62 -18.26 -11.51
CA PHE A 290 15.12 -17.62 -10.29
C PHE A 290 15.70 -16.22 -10.10
N ASN A 291 15.74 -15.41 -11.15
CA ASN A 291 16.25 -14.05 -11.01
C ASN A 291 15.35 -13.21 -10.08
N PHE A 292 15.96 -12.66 -9.03
CA PHE A 292 15.35 -11.69 -8.11
C PHE A 292 16.21 -10.42 -7.94
N ASP A 293 17.19 -10.19 -8.83
CA ASP A 293 18.02 -8.98 -8.79
C ASP A 293 17.26 -7.78 -9.36
N PRO A 294 16.88 -6.78 -8.54
CA PRO A 294 16.13 -5.63 -9.03
C PRO A 294 16.91 -4.81 -10.07
N LYS A 295 18.24 -4.93 -10.17
CA LYS A 295 19.04 -4.24 -11.20
C LYS A 295 18.68 -4.67 -12.63
N THR A 296 18.04 -5.81 -12.81
CA THR A 296 17.60 -6.26 -14.15
C THR A 296 16.30 -5.60 -14.60
N VAL A 297 15.69 -4.76 -13.77
CA VAL A 297 14.44 -4.06 -14.09
C VAL A 297 14.75 -2.71 -14.73
N ASP A 298 14.33 -2.53 -15.98
CA ASP A 298 14.17 -1.19 -16.53
C ASP A 298 12.81 -0.64 -16.07
N TRP A 299 12.83 0.31 -15.13
CA TRP A 299 11.59 0.84 -14.56
C TRP A 299 10.69 1.54 -15.58
N ASN A 300 11.27 2.21 -16.57
CA ASN A 300 10.50 2.93 -17.57
C ASN A 300 9.74 1.94 -18.46
N ASP A 301 10.47 0.95 -18.99
CA ASP A 301 9.88 -0.11 -19.81
C ASP A 301 8.92 -0.99 -19.00
N TYR A 302 9.28 -1.32 -17.76
CA TYR A 302 8.41 -2.11 -16.88
C TYR A 302 7.09 -1.40 -16.63
N PHE A 303 7.10 -0.11 -16.24
CA PHE A 303 5.85 0.60 -15.99
C PHE A 303 5.04 0.81 -17.27
N TYR A 304 5.68 1.27 -18.34
CA TYR A 304 5.00 1.63 -19.59
C TYR A 304 4.46 0.40 -20.35
N LYS A 305 5.24 -0.68 -20.47
CA LYS A 305 4.89 -1.87 -21.30
C LYS A 305 4.20 -2.98 -20.52
N ILE A 306 4.42 -3.08 -19.21
CA ILE A 306 4.03 -4.27 -18.43
C ILE A 306 3.04 -3.90 -17.32
N HIS A 307 3.45 -3.06 -16.37
CA HIS A 307 2.66 -2.83 -15.16
C HIS A 307 1.38 -2.04 -15.43
N ILE A 308 1.46 -0.90 -16.11
CA ILE A 308 0.28 -0.08 -16.41
C ILE A 308 -0.72 -0.84 -17.30
N PRO A 309 -0.31 -1.48 -18.41
CA PRO A 309 -1.20 -2.36 -19.16
C PRO A 309 -1.80 -3.49 -18.31
N GLY A 310 -1.01 -4.08 -17.42
CA GLY A 310 -1.47 -5.09 -16.46
C GLY A 310 -2.58 -4.58 -15.54
N VAL A 311 -2.42 -3.39 -14.96
CA VAL A 311 -3.44 -2.74 -14.13
C VAL A 311 -4.72 -2.51 -14.93
N LEU A 312 -4.62 -2.02 -16.17
CA LEU A 312 -5.79 -1.83 -17.03
C LEU A 312 -6.48 -3.15 -17.37
N LYS A 313 -5.73 -4.23 -17.58
CA LYS A 313 -6.27 -5.53 -17.95
C LYS A 313 -6.92 -6.28 -16.79
N TYR A 314 -6.29 -6.30 -15.62
CA TYR A 314 -6.69 -7.17 -14.51
C TYR A 314 -7.47 -6.45 -13.42
N VAL A 315 -7.36 -5.12 -13.32
CA VAL A 315 -7.92 -4.34 -12.21
C VAL A 315 -8.99 -3.37 -12.67
N LEU A 316 -8.78 -2.69 -13.80
CA LEU A 316 -9.76 -1.79 -14.40
C LEU A 316 -10.85 -2.61 -15.11
N LYS A 317 -11.91 -2.93 -14.38
CA LYS A 317 -13.20 -3.38 -14.94
C LYS A 317 -14.10 -2.19 -15.25
#